data_AF-A0A419RTJ7-F1
#
_entry.id   AF-A0A419RTJ7-F1
#
_cell.length_a   1.000
_cell.length_b   1.000
_cell.length_c   1.000
_cell.angle_alpha   90.00
_cell.angle_beta   90.00
_cell.angle_gamma   90.00
#
_symmetry.space_group_name_H-M   'P 1'
#
loop_
_entity.id
_entity.type
_entity.pdbx_description
1 polymer ?
#
loop_
_entity_poly.entity_id
_entity_poly.type
_entity_poly.pdbx_seq_one_letter_code
_entity_poly.pdbx_strand_id
1 'polypeptide(L)' 'MQRLQIALTPHRQRAQQVLDVPNIGTALIVADINLGHGTAQIMDGENVLATLDKQGSDTAPFWLVR' A
#
# COMPACT_ATOMS: atom_id res chain seq x y z
N MET A 1 2.46 9.74 -19.25
CA MET A 1 2.67 9.69 -17.79
C MET A 1 2.50 8.25 -17.36
N GLN A 2 3.52 7.64 -16.78
CA GLN A 2 3.50 6.24 -16.34
C GLN A 2 2.58 6.15 -15.12
N ARG A 3 1.62 5.21 -15.15
CA ARG A 3 0.59 5.07 -14.10
C ARG A 3 1.01 3.88 -13.24
N LEU A 4 1.19 4.11 -11.95
CA LEU A 4 1.52 3.05 -11.00
C LEU A 4 0.24 2.40 -10.49
N GLN A 5 0.38 1.25 -9.86
CA GLN A 5 -0.69 0.58 -9.14
C GLN A 5 -0.31 0.41 -7.68
N ILE A 6 -1.31 0.44 -6.80
CA ILE A 6 -1.14 0.04 -5.42
C ILE A 6 -2.15 -1.06 -5.08
N ALA A 7 -1.64 -2.17 -4.58
CA ALA A 7 -2.41 -3.29 -4.09
C ALA A 7 -2.40 -3.29 -2.57
N LEU A 8 -3.58 -3.23 -1.94
CA LEU A 8 -3.77 -3.17 -0.49
C LEU A 8 -4.37 -4.49 0.00
N THR A 9 -3.72 -5.09 0.99
CA THR A 9 -4.13 -6.35 1.62
C THR A 9 -4.28 -6.13 3.14
N PRO A 10 -5.47 -5.75 3.62
CA PRO A 10 -5.71 -5.52 5.04
C PRO A 10 -5.63 -6.82 5.86
N HIS A 11 -5.03 -6.79 7.05
CA HIS A 11 -4.79 -8.02 7.83
C HIS A 11 -6.07 -8.78 8.22
N ARG A 12 -7.19 -8.07 8.40
CA ARG A 12 -8.50 -8.64 8.78
C ARG A 12 -9.42 -8.93 7.60
N GLN A 13 -9.02 -8.60 6.37
CA GLN A 13 -9.84 -8.80 5.17
C GLN A 13 -9.09 -9.67 4.17
N ARG A 14 -9.79 -10.64 3.58
CA ARG A 14 -9.20 -11.54 2.59
C ARG A 14 -9.13 -10.94 1.18
N ALA A 15 -9.84 -9.84 0.93
CA ALA A 15 -9.91 -9.22 -0.38
C ALA A 15 -8.79 -8.19 -0.55
N GLN A 16 -7.99 -8.37 -1.60
CA GLN A 16 -7.01 -7.38 -2.03
C GLN A 16 -7.73 -6.29 -2.85
N GLN A 17 -7.41 -5.03 -2.59
CA GLN A 17 -7.89 -3.89 -3.36
C GLN A 17 -6.76 -3.35 -4.23
N VAL A 18 -6.99 -3.18 -5.53
CA VAL A 18 -5.99 -2.64 -6.46
C VAL A 18 -6.48 -1.31 -7.01
N LEU A 19 -5.63 -0.29 -6.96
CA LEU A 19 -5.95 1.08 -7.37
C LEU A 19 -4.86 1.62 -8.30
N ASP A 20 -5.27 2.28 -9.38
CA ASP A 20 -4.35 3.05 -10.21
C ASP A 20 -4.03 4.39 -9.55
N VAL A 21 -2.74 4.76 -9.53
CA VAL A 21 -2.25 6.00 -8.92
C VAL A 21 -1.24 6.70 -9.85
N PRO A 22 -1.20 8.04 -9.85
CA PRO A 22 -0.40 8.81 -10.80
C PRO A 22 1.10 8.80 -10.51
N ASN A 23 1.52 8.52 -9.27
CA ASN A 23 2.92 8.48 -8.86
C ASN A 23 3.06 7.82 -7.47
N ILE A 24 4.31 7.63 -7.03
CA ILE A 24 4.64 6.98 -5.75
C ILE A 24 4.13 7.77 -4.54
N GLY A 25 4.14 9.10 -4.58
CA GLY A 25 3.63 9.93 -3.48
C GLY A 25 2.14 9.73 -3.25
N THR A 26 1.35 9.67 -4.34
CA THR A 26 -0.07 9.33 -4.24
C THR A 26 -0.29 7.89 -3.76
N ALA A 27 0.54 6.94 -4.19
CA ALA A 27 0.48 5.56 -3.70
C ALA A 27 0.63 5.50 -2.17
N LEU A 28 1.63 6.20 -1.61
CA LEU A 28 1.87 6.25 -0.17
C LEU A 28 0.70 6.86 0.61
N ILE A 29 0.12 7.96 0.09
CA ILE A 29 -1.06 8.59 0.70
C ILE A 29 -2.27 7.64 0.68
N VAL A 30 -2.50 6.96 -0.45
CA VAL A 30 -3.58 5.98 -0.58
C VAL A 30 -3.40 4.83 0.42
N ALA A 31 -2.17 4.32 0.56
CA ALA A 31 -1.84 3.29 1.55
C ALA A 31 -2.15 3.76 2.98
N ASP A 32 -1.75 4.99 3.32
CA ASP A 32 -1.91 5.53 4.66
C ASP A 32 -3.37 5.74 5.07
N ILE A 33 -4.19 6.22 4.14
CA ILE A 33 -5.62 6.44 4.37
C ILE A 33 -6.40 5.12 4.45
N ASN A 34 -6.10 4.16 3.56
CA ASN A 34 -6.97 2.99 3.37
C ASN A 34 -6.52 1.74 4.12
N LEU A 35 -5.30 1.74 4.66
CA LEU A 35 -4.75 0.60 5.41
C LEU A 35 -4.59 0.95 6.88
N GLY A 36 -5.35 0.27 7.74
CA GLY A 36 -5.17 0.34 9.20
C GLY A 36 -4.02 -0.56 9.68
N HIS A 37 -4.03 -1.83 9.24
CA HIS A 37 -2.96 -2.82 9.42
C HIS A 37 -2.94 -3.74 8.19
N GLY A 38 -1.76 -4.17 7.76
CA GLY A 38 -1.61 -5.09 6.64
C GLY A 38 -0.49 -4.70 5.70
N THR A 39 -0.58 -5.17 4.45
CA THR A 39 0.47 -4.99 3.44
C THR A 39 -0.04 -4.15 2.27
N ALA A 40 0.79 -3.26 1.76
CA ALA A 40 0.60 -2.56 0.50
C ALA A 40 1.76 -2.85 -0.45
N GLN A 41 1.46 -3.12 -1.73
CA GLN A 41 2.47 -3.30 -2.78
C GLN A 41 2.31 -2.21 -3.82
N ILE A 42 3.38 -1.48 -4.11
CA ILE A 42 3.43 -0.49 -5.19
C ILE A 42 4.02 -1.17 -6.42
N MET A 43 3.33 -1.07 -7.56
CA MET A 43 3.66 -1.81 -8.78
C MET A 43 3.71 -0.87 -9.99
N ASP A 44 4.53 -1.24 -10.97
CA ASP A 44 4.57 -0.67 -12.33
C ASP A 44 4.40 -1.82 -13.32
N GLY A 45 3.15 -2.07 -13.72
CA GLY A 45 2.77 -3.31 -14.39
C GLY A 45 3.02 -4.52 -13.49
N GLU A 46 3.77 -5.50 -14.00
CA GLU A 46 4.14 -6.72 -13.27
C GLU A 46 5.30 -6.51 -12.27
N ASN A 47 5.96 -5.35 -12.31
CA ASN A 47 7.12 -5.08 -11.44
C ASN A 47 6.67 -4.52 -10.09
N VAL A 48 6.95 -5.23 -9.01
CA VAL A 48 6.79 -4.71 -7.64
C VAL A 48 7.95 -3.76 -7.34
N LEU A 49 7.63 -2.48 -7.17
CA LEU A 49 8.62 -1.44 -6.85
C LEU A 49 8.93 -1.36 -5.36
N ALA A 50 7.92 -1.62 -4.51
CA ALA A 50 8.07 -1.60 -3.05
C ALA A 50 6.97 -2.42 -2.37
N THR A 51 7.30 -3.05 -1.24
CA THR A 51 6.32 -3.62 -0.32
C THR A 51 6.37 -2.89 1.01
N LEU A 52 5.20 -2.47 1.50
CA LEU A 52 5.03 -1.70 2.71
C LEU A 52 4.15 -2.50 3.68
N ASP A 53 4.61 -2.73 4.90
CA ASP A 53 3.78 -3.30 5.96
C ASP A 53 3.42 -2.22 6.98
N LYS A 54 2.12 -2.01 7.21
CA LYS A 54 1.63 -1.18 8.30
C LYS A 54 1.49 -2.04 9.55
N GLN A 55 2.26 -1.69 10.57
CA GLN A 55 2.31 -2.38 11.86
C GLN A 55 2.20 -1.36 13.01
N GLY A 56 2.19 -1.86 14.24
CA GLY A 56 2.09 -1.06 15.47
C GLY A 56 0.71 -1.16 16.12
N SER A 57 0.45 -0.33 17.13
CA SER A 57 -0.88 -0.18 17.71
C SER A 57 -1.70 0.82 16.91
N ASP A 58 -3.02 0.84 17.11
CA ASP A 58 -3.92 1.83 16.49
C ASP A 58 -3.55 3.28 16.85
N THR A 59 -2.81 3.49 17.93
CA THR A 59 -2.36 4.81 18.42
C THR A 59 -0.93 5.18 18.03
N ALA A 60 -0.15 4.23 17.51
CA ALA A 60 1.23 4.46 17.07
C ALA A 60 1.59 3.54 15.89
N PRO A 61 0.89 3.67 14.74
CA PRO A 61 1.19 2.89 13.56
C PRO A 61 2.47 3.39 12.89
N PHE A 62 3.22 2.47 12.30
CA PHE A 62 4.40 2.78 11.50
C PHE A 62 4.48 1.87 10.27
N TRP A 63 5.22 2.35 9.27
CA TRP A 63 5.46 1.63 8.03
C TRP A 63 6.82 0.96 8.05
N LEU A 64 6.88 -0.31 7.68
CA LEU A 64 8.10 -1.01 7.34
C LEU A 64 8.19 -1.13 5.82
N VAL A 65 9.32 -0.70 5.26
CA VAL A 65 9.61 -0.81 3.83
C VAL A 65 10.50 -2.02 3.61
N ARG A 66 10.18 -2.85 2.62
CA ARG A 66 10.96 -4.01 2.18
C ARG A 66 11.22 -3.97 0.68
#